data_AF-W0FLY0-F1
#
_entry.id   AF-W0FLY0-F1
#
_cell.length_a   1.000
_cell.length_b   1.000
_cell.length_c   1.000
_cell.angle_alpha   90.00
_cell.angle_beta   90.00
_cell.angle_gamma   90.00
#
_symmetry.space_group_name_H-M   'P 1'
#
loop_
_entity.id
_entity.type
_entity.pdbx_description
1 polymer ?
#
loop_
_entity_poly.entity_id
_entity_poly.type
_entity_poly.pdbx_seq_one_letter_code
_entity_poly.pdbx_strand_id
1 'polypeptide(L)'
;MYAIGVMSMPAGFRYRETFLKGRPRHDRFDAFRIRHPSMDVGKRAKLFAPFDALRGFDFAIMCKNELYVDKAVLCPENTEELSRRLTILHNLTYNSRMARENRVQVTVTYYEPCSDVNHEDYGIRGQYKTITGICRNVDAEVTRTILIDGIRLSLENVLKIESAADIFKKDWEDPWS
;
A
#
# COMPACT_ATOMS: atom_id res chain seq x y z
N MET A 1 -32.32 -44.94 17.94
CA MET A 1 -32.85 -43.84 18.79
C MET A 1 -32.40 -42.53 18.18
N TYR A 2 -33.32 -41.59 17.94
CA TYR A 2 -32.96 -40.25 17.46
C TYR A 2 -32.62 -39.38 18.68
N ALA A 3 -31.52 -38.63 18.61
CA ALA A 3 -31.07 -37.74 19.66
C ALA A 3 -31.27 -36.28 19.24
N ILE A 4 -31.71 -35.43 20.17
CA ILE A 4 -31.75 -33.98 19.99
C ILE A 4 -30.51 -33.43 20.69
N GLY A 5 -29.49 -33.05 19.92
CA GLY A 5 -28.18 -32.66 20.48
C GLY A 5 -27.54 -33.84 21.21
N VAL A 6 -27.37 -33.71 22.53
CA VAL A 6 -26.76 -34.74 23.40
C VAL A 6 -27.77 -35.62 24.15
N MET A 7 -29.08 -35.39 23.97
CA MET A 7 -30.14 -36.10 24.72
C MET A 7 -30.95 -37.02 23.80
N SER A 8 -31.48 -38.13 24.34
CA SER A 8 -32.45 -38.97 23.64
C SER A 8 -33.75 -38.21 23.40
N MET A 9 -34.31 -38.29 22.18
CA MET A 9 -35.56 -37.61 21.82
C MET A 9 -36.72 -38.08 22.73
N PRO A 10 -37.40 -37.17 23.45
CA PRO A 10 -38.55 -37.51 24.30
C PRO A 10 -39.72 -38.10 23.50
N ALA A 11 -40.47 -39.01 24.13
CA ALA A 11 -41.73 -39.50 23.59
C ALA A 11 -42.75 -38.35 23.51
N GLY A 12 -43.29 -38.10 22.30
CA GLY A 12 -44.26 -37.01 22.08
C GLY A 12 -43.65 -35.66 21.64
N PHE A 13 -42.39 -35.61 21.22
CA PHE A 13 -41.79 -34.38 20.72
C PHE A 13 -42.58 -33.79 19.53
N ARG A 14 -43.20 -32.63 19.74
CA ARG A 14 -44.10 -31.94 18.80
C ARG A 14 -43.54 -31.77 17.40
N TYR A 15 -42.22 -31.63 17.25
CA TYR A 15 -41.55 -31.41 15.97
C TYR A 15 -40.78 -32.64 15.48
N ARG A 16 -41.12 -33.85 15.94
CA ARG A 16 -40.43 -35.10 15.57
C ARG A 16 -40.35 -35.27 14.06
N GLU A 17 -41.47 -35.10 13.37
CA GLU A 17 -41.53 -35.27 11.92
C GLU A 17 -40.63 -34.27 11.19
N THR A 18 -40.66 -33.00 11.58
CA THR A 18 -39.80 -31.95 11.00
C THR A 18 -38.32 -32.20 11.30
N PHE A 19 -37.99 -32.67 12.51
CA PHE A 19 -36.63 -33.01 12.88
C PHE A 19 -36.07 -34.15 12.02
N LEU A 20 -36.88 -35.18 11.76
CA LEU A 20 -36.49 -36.32 10.92
C LEU A 20 -36.28 -35.95 9.46
N LYS A 21 -36.94 -34.89 8.96
CA LYS A 21 -36.71 -34.36 7.60
C LYS A 21 -35.32 -33.76 7.42
N GLY A 22 -34.63 -33.41 8.52
CA GLY A 22 -33.28 -32.87 8.48
C GLY A 22 -33.21 -31.42 7.99
N ARG A 23 -31.98 -30.92 7.80
CA ARG A 23 -31.75 -29.55 7.30
C ARG A 23 -32.09 -29.47 5.80
N PRO A 24 -32.75 -28.40 5.34
CA PRO A 24 -32.91 -28.14 3.91
C PRO A 24 -31.55 -28.17 3.19
N ARG A 25 -31.45 -28.97 2.13
CA ARG A 25 -30.26 -29.02 1.28
C ARG A 25 -30.57 -28.22 0.01
N HIS A 26 -29.83 -27.14 -0.19
CA HIS A 26 -29.94 -26.29 -1.38
C HIS A 26 -28.72 -26.52 -2.27
N ASP A 27 -28.96 -26.74 -3.57
CA ASP A 27 -27.89 -26.81 -4.55
C ASP A 27 -27.32 -25.42 -4.87
N ARG A 28 -26.14 -25.36 -5.49
CA ARG A 28 -25.48 -24.12 -5.90
C ARG A 28 -26.38 -23.27 -6.80
N PHE A 29 -27.21 -23.90 -7.62
CA PHE A 29 -28.08 -23.25 -8.61
C PHE A 29 -29.56 -23.17 -8.20
N ASP A 30 -29.89 -23.48 -6.94
CA ASP A 30 -31.26 -23.39 -6.45
C ASP A 30 -31.71 -21.92 -6.28
N ALA A 31 -32.98 -21.64 -6.58
CA ALA A 31 -33.59 -20.32 -6.50
C ALA A 31 -33.48 -19.70 -5.10
N PHE A 32 -33.52 -20.52 -4.05
CA PHE A 32 -33.33 -20.06 -2.67
C PHE A 32 -31.93 -19.48 -2.45
N ARG A 33 -30.89 -20.17 -2.92
CA ARG A 33 -29.49 -19.77 -2.72
C ARG A 33 -29.11 -18.57 -3.58
N ILE A 34 -29.72 -18.44 -4.76
CA ILE A 34 -29.55 -17.28 -5.63
C ILE A 34 -30.14 -16.01 -4.98
N ARG A 35 -31.29 -16.12 -4.32
CA ARG A 35 -31.92 -15.00 -3.59
C ARG A 35 -31.24 -14.69 -2.25
N HIS A 36 -30.60 -15.68 -1.65
CA HIS A 36 -29.90 -15.56 -0.36
C HIS A 36 -28.44 -16.03 -0.49
N PRO A 37 -27.59 -15.26 -1.20
CA PRO A 37 -26.19 -15.60 -1.33
C PRO A 37 -25.52 -15.64 0.05
N SER A 38 -24.65 -16.63 0.27
CA SER A 38 -23.91 -16.71 1.52
C SER A 38 -22.96 -15.53 1.64
N MET A 39 -22.97 -14.86 2.78
CA MET A 39 -22.01 -13.80 3.08
C MET A 39 -20.60 -14.37 3.21
N ASP A 40 -19.62 -13.71 2.59
CA ASP A 40 -18.20 -14.03 2.72
C ASP A 40 -17.72 -13.91 4.17
N VAL A 41 -16.76 -14.75 4.58
CA VAL A 41 -16.28 -14.81 5.98
C VAL A 41 -15.68 -13.47 6.43
N GLY A 42 -14.95 -12.76 5.56
CA GLY A 42 -14.40 -11.44 5.90
C GLY A 42 -15.49 -10.39 6.13
N LYS A 43 -16.58 -10.46 5.37
CA LYS A 43 -17.74 -9.58 5.54
C LYS A 43 -18.58 -9.92 6.78
N ARG A 44 -18.45 -11.12 7.35
CA ARG A 44 -19.14 -11.46 8.60
C ARG A 44 -18.54 -10.75 9.82
N ALA A 45 -17.24 -10.50 9.83
CA ALA A 45 -16.59 -9.74 10.90
C ALA A 45 -17.13 -8.31 10.99
N LYS A 46 -17.47 -7.70 9.84
CA LYS A 46 -18.10 -6.39 9.74
C LYS A 46 -19.43 -6.28 10.49
N LEU A 47 -20.19 -7.37 10.65
CA LEU A 47 -21.45 -7.37 11.42
C LEU A 47 -21.26 -7.05 12.91
N PHE A 48 -20.06 -7.25 13.44
CA PHE A 48 -19.73 -7.00 14.85
C PHE A 48 -18.91 -5.72 15.04
N ALA A 49 -18.68 -4.96 13.97
CA ALA A 49 -17.97 -3.68 14.04
C ALA A 49 -18.99 -2.56 14.35
N PRO A 50 -18.94 -1.93 15.54
CA PRO A 50 -19.98 -1.03 16.03
C PRO A 50 -20.19 0.23 15.17
N PHE A 51 -19.19 0.58 14.34
CA PHE A 51 -19.19 1.80 13.53
C PHE A 51 -19.17 1.54 12.01
N ASP A 52 -19.10 0.27 11.57
CA ASP A 52 -19.05 -0.09 10.13
C ASP A 52 -20.35 0.27 9.38
N ALA A 53 -21.46 0.34 10.10
CA ALA A 53 -22.75 0.77 9.57
C ALA A 53 -22.82 2.27 9.24
N LEU A 54 -21.86 3.08 9.71
CA LEU A 54 -21.82 4.52 9.42
C LEU A 54 -21.28 4.76 8.01
N ARG A 55 -22.06 5.47 7.18
CA ARG A 55 -21.64 5.86 5.84
C ARG A 55 -20.35 6.68 5.91
N GLY A 56 -19.27 6.16 5.35
CA GLY A 56 -17.96 6.80 5.35
C GLY A 56 -17.01 6.33 6.46
N PHE A 57 -17.40 5.39 7.33
CA PHE A 57 -16.47 4.81 8.30
C PHE A 57 -15.34 4.02 7.62
N ASP A 58 -15.66 3.20 6.61
CA ASP A 58 -14.66 2.53 5.79
C ASP A 58 -13.73 3.57 5.10
N PHE A 59 -14.28 4.70 4.64
CA PHE A 59 -13.50 5.79 4.06
C PHE A 59 -12.59 6.46 5.10
N ALA A 60 -13.11 6.73 6.30
CA ALA A 60 -12.35 7.29 7.42
C ALA A 60 -11.25 6.34 7.92
N ILE A 61 -11.49 5.03 7.92
CA ILE A 61 -10.44 4.03 8.20
C ILE A 61 -9.37 4.07 7.11
N MET A 62 -9.76 4.10 5.83
CA MET A 62 -8.81 4.17 4.72
C MET A 62 -7.95 5.45 4.80
N CYS A 63 -8.56 6.60 5.05
CA CYS A 63 -7.84 7.87 5.23
C CYS A 63 -6.98 7.88 6.49
N LYS A 64 -7.41 7.25 7.59
CA LYS A 64 -6.61 7.18 8.82
C LYS A 64 -5.39 6.25 8.69
N ASN A 65 -5.39 5.34 7.71
CA ASN A 65 -4.20 4.57 7.36
C ASN A 65 -3.15 5.41 6.59
N GLU A 66 -3.49 6.65 6.19
CA GLU A 66 -2.49 7.63 5.76
C GLU A 66 -1.77 8.16 6.99
N LEU A 67 -0.82 7.37 7.50
CA LEU A 67 0.04 7.78 8.60
C LEU A 67 0.94 8.92 8.12
N TYR A 68 0.59 10.15 8.51
CA TYR A 68 1.49 11.27 8.39
C TYR A 68 2.63 11.11 9.41
N VAL A 69 3.86 11.15 8.93
CA VAL A 69 5.08 11.00 9.73
C VAL A 69 5.86 12.30 9.68
N ASP A 70 6.63 12.57 10.73
CA ASP A 70 7.57 13.68 10.74
C ASP A 70 8.64 13.46 9.65
N LYS A 71 9.13 14.54 9.05
CA LYS A 71 10.24 14.47 8.08
C LYS A 71 11.47 13.92 8.77
N ALA A 72 11.88 12.72 8.39
CA ALA A 72 13.11 12.10 8.87
C ALA A 72 14.33 12.95 8.47
N VAL A 73 15.17 13.24 9.46
CA VAL A 73 16.49 13.83 9.23
C VAL A 73 17.41 12.71 8.75
N LEU A 74 17.96 12.83 7.54
CA LEU A 74 18.93 11.86 7.06
C LEU A 74 20.22 11.97 7.89
N CYS A 75 20.74 10.82 8.32
CA CYS A 75 22.11 10.70 8.82
C CYS A 75 23.11 11.16 7.75
N PRO A 76 24.28 11.70 8.13
CA PRO A 76 25.27 12.21 7.19
C PRO A 76 25.68 11.16 6.16
N GLU A 77 25.84 9.89 6.56
CA GLU A 77 26.17 8.78 5.67
C GLU A 77 25.10 8.58 4.58
N ASN A 78 23.82 8.69 4.95
CA ASN A 78 22.71 8.55 4.00
C ASN A 78 22.63 9.75 3.05
N THR A 79 22.97 10.96 3.53
CA THR A 79 23.02 12.15 2.65
C THR A 79 24.15 12.06 1.63
N GLU A 80 25.31 11.56 2.03
CA GLU A 80 26.46 11.33 1.14
C GLU A 80 26.17 10.24 0.10
N GLU A 81 25.49 9.17 0.53
CA GLU A 81 25.06 8.15 -0.41
C GLU A 81 24.03 8.68 -1.41
N LEU A 82 23.06 9.45 -0.94
CA LEU A 82 22.07 10.08 -1.80
C LEU A 82 22.71 11.04 -2.80
N SER A 83 23.65 11.87 -2.35
CA SER A 83 24.38 12.80 -3.23
C SER A 83 25.21 12.04 -4.28
N ARG A 84 25.91 10.97 -3.90
CA ARG A 84 26.62 10.09 -4.85
C ARG A 84 25.69 9.53 -5.92
N ARG A 85 24.54 8.98 -5.51
CA ARG A 85 23.54 8.41 -6.43
C ARG A 85 22.99 9.48 -7.38
N LEU A 86 22.76 10.70 -6.88
CA LEU A 86 22.32 11.84 -7.68
C LEU A 86 23.36 12.27 -8.71
N THR A 87 24.65 12.31 -8.35
CA THR A 87 25.74 12.62 -9.29
C THR A 87 25.83 11.57 -10.41
N ILE A 88 25.68 10.28 -10.07
CA ILE A 88 25.66 9.20 -11.07
C ILE A 88 24.49 9.39 -12.04
N LEU A 89 23.28 9.63 -11.51
CA LEU A 89 22.11 9.87 -12.34
C LEU A 89 22.28 11.12 -13.21
N HIS A 90 22.79 12.21 -12.64
CA HIS A 90 23.09 13.45 -13.36
C HIS A 90 24.02 13.18 -14.55
N ASN A 91 25.10 12.43 -14.36
CA ASN A 91 26.03 12.08 -15.44
C ASN A 91 25.35 11.25 -16.54
N LEU A 92 24.44 10.33 -16.18
CA LEU A 92 23.70 9.51 -17.14
C LEU A 92 22.57 10.27 -17.86
N THR A 93 22.07 11.36 -17.27
CA THR A 93 20.98 12.18 -17.82
C THR A 93 21.41 13.58 -18.26
N TYR A 94 22.71 13.88 -18.29
CA TYR A 94 23.26 15.21 -18.54
C TYR A 94 22.73 15.87 -19.82
N ASN A 95 22.47 15.06 -20.85
CA ASN A 95 21.77 15.50 -22.05
C ASN A 95 20.40 14.84 -22.17
N SER A 96 19.36 15.60 -22.52
CA SER A 96 17.99 15.11 -22.75
C SER A 96 17.91 13.96 -23.77
N ARG A 97 18.89 13.86 -24.67
CA ARG A 97 19.05 12.74 -25.61
C ARG A 97 19.57 11.47 -24.93
N MET A 98 20.59 11.59 -24.08
CA MET A 98 21.14 10.47 -23.28
C MET A 98 20.10 9.93 -22.29
N ALA A 99 19.31 10.80 -21.66
CA ALA A 99 18.24 10.37 -20.76
C ALA A 99 17.16 9.53 -21.49
N ARG A 100 16.84 9.88 -22.74
CA ARG A 100 15.90 9.12 -23.59
C ARG A 100 16.45 7.79 -24.10
N GLU A 101 17.77 7.69 -24.23
CA GLU A 101 18.49 6.52 -24.73
C GLU A 101 18.76 5.51 -23.61
N ASN A 102 19.26 5.99 -22.45
CA ASN A 102 19.55 5.17 -21.28
C ASN A 102 18.29 4.70 -20.55
N ARG A 103 17.16 5.44 -20.65
CA ARG A 103 15.86 5.13 -20.02
C ARG A 103 15.99 4.58 -18.59
N VAL A 104 16.80 5.24 -17.77
CA VAL A 104 17.15 4.76 -16.44
C VAL A 104 15.90 4.72 -15.58
N GLN A 105 15.48 3.51 -15.18
CA GLN A 105 14.34 3.32 -14.29
C GLN A 105 14.80 3.43 -12.84
N VAL A 106 14.18 4.35 -12.12
CA VAL A 106 14.52 4.72 -10.75
C VAL A 106 13.26 4.71 -9.90
N THR A 107 13.41 4.18 -8.68
CA THR A 107 12.43 4.22 -7.61
C THR A 107 12.86 5.27 -6.60
N VAL A 108 12.07 6.32 -6.43
CA VAL A 108 12.38 7.43 -5.52
C VAL A 108 11.33 7.50 -4.43
N THR A 109 11.80 7.48 -3.20
CA THR A 109 10.99 7.73 -2.01
C THR A 109 11.18 9.18 -1.61
N TYR A 110 10.11 9.96 -1.62
CA TYR A 110 10.13 11.38 -1.28
C TYR A 110 9.06 11.71 -0.23
N TYR A 111 9.34 12.76 0.55
CA TYR A 111 8.46 13.31 1.55
C TYR A 111 7.53 14.34 0.90
N GLU A 112 6.23 14.09 0.98
CA GLU A 112 5.19 15.01 0.55
C GLU A 112 4.53 15.62 1.79
N PRO A 113 4.72 16.92 2.07
CA PRO A 113 4.06 17.56 3.21
C PRO A 113 2.54 17.52 3.04
N CYS A 114 1.81 17.40 4.15
CA CYS A 114 0.36 17.47 4.12
C CYS A 114 -0.09 18.85 3.60
N SER A 115 -0.82 18.87 2.48
CA SER A 115 -1.30 20.07 1.81
C SER A 115 -2.73 20.46 2.20
N ASP A 116 -3.40 19.63 3.01
CA ASP A 116 -4.77 19.90 3.49
C ASP A 116 -4.73 20.80 4.73
N VAL A 117 -5.15 22.06 4.56
CA VAL A 117 -5.19 23.10 5.60
C VAL A 117 -6.09 22.71 6.78
N ASN A 118 -7.07 21.82 6.56
CA ASN A 118 -8.00 21.41 7.61
C ASN A 118 -7.51 20.18 8.40
N HIS A 119 -6.38 19.59 8.00
CA HIS A 119 -5.82 18.42 8.67
C HIS A 119 -4.92 18.87 9.83
N GLU A 120 -4.99 18.19 10.98
CA GLU A 120 -4.18 18.50 12.17
C GLU A 120 -2.66 18.42 11.90
N ASP A 121 -2.30 17.61 10.90
CA ASP A 121 -0.92 17.39 10.47
C ASP A 121 -0.43 18.42 9.42
N TYR A 122 -1.25 19.41 9.04
CA TYR A 122 -0.89 20.44 8.06
C TYR A 122 0.38 21.21 8.47
N GLY A 123 1.39 21.19 7.60
CA GLY A 123 2.66 21.89 7.81
C GLY A 123 3.57 21.29 8.90
N ILE A 124 3.12 20.26 9.62
CA ILE A 124 3.89 19.59 10.67
C ILE A 124 4.37 18.23 10.16
N ARG A 125 3.47 17.46 9.53
CA ARG A 125 3.76 16.11 9.04
C ARG A 125 3.40 15.93 7.57
N GLY A 126 3.87 14.82 7.01
CA GLY A 126 3.75 14.50 5.60
C GLY A 126 3.75 13.00 5.38
N GLN A 127 3.62 12.59 4.14
CA GLN A 127 3.62 11.18 3.76
C GLN A 127 4.85 10.88 2.91
N TYR A 128 5.43 9.70 3.13
CA TYR A 128 6.43 9.18 2.22
C TYR A 128 5.74 8.49 1.05
N LYS A 129 5.89 9.06 -0.13
CA LYS A 129 5.42 8.45 -1.38
C LYS A 129 6.59 7.88 -2.13
N THR A 130 6.36 6.73 -2.75
CA THR A 130 7.34 6.07 -3.59
C THR A 130 6.86 6.13 -5.03
N ILE A 131 7.68 6.69 -5.90
CA ILE A 131 7.42 6.75 -7.33
C ILE A 131 8.47 5.96 -8.09
N THR A 132 8.01 5.10 -8.99
CA THR A 132 8.85 4.33 -9.90
C THR A 132 8.68 4.90 -11.30
N GLY A 133 9.76 5.28 -11.96
CA GLY A 133 9.66 5.82 -13.31
C GLY A 133 10.99 6.04 -14.00
N ILE A 134 10.93 6.56 -15.23
CA ILE A 134 12.13 6.89 -15.99
C ILE A 134 12.65 8.26 -15.55
N CYS A 135 13.89 8.28 -15.10
CA CYS A 135 14.60 9.51 -14.78
C CYS A 135 14.98 10.23 -16.08
N ARG A 136 14.39 11.40 -16.31
CA ARG A 136 14.61 12.19 -17.53
C ARG A 136 15.61 13.31 -17.34
N ASN A 137 15.68 13.86 -16.14
CA ASN A 137 16.60 14.93 -15.81
C ASN A 137 16.89 14.90 -14.31
N VAL A 138 18.14 15.10 -13.93
CA VAL A 138 18.56 15.39 -12.57
C VAL A 138 19.36 16.67 -12.67
N ASP A 139 18.98 17.69 -11.90
CA ASP A 139 19.73 18.92 -11.76
C ASP A 139 20.03 19.10 -10.28
N ALA A 140 21.25 18.72 -9.88
CA ALA A 140 21.70 18.78 -8.49
C ALA A 140 22.31 20.14 -8.12
N GLU A 141 22.72 20.95 -9.11
CA GLU A 141 23.50 22.17 -8.87
C GLU A 141 22.64 23.43 -8.85
N VAL A 142 21.76 23.61 -9.85
CA VAL A 142 21.05 24.88 -10.05
C VAL A 142 19.67 24.83 -9.45
N THR A 143 18.85 23.88 -9.90
CA THR A 143 17.45 23.80 -9.45
C THR A 143 17.22 22.81 -8.32
N ARG A 144 18.19 21.95 -8.00
CA ARG A 144 18.05 20.87 -7.03
C ARG A 144 16.75 20.08 -7.22
N THR A 145 16.46 19.70 -8.47
CA THR A 145 15.27 18.94 -8.82
C THR A 145 15.56 17.69 -9.64
N ILE A 146 14.73 16.66 -9.46
CA ILE A 146 14.74 15.43 -10.25
C ILE A 146 13.41 15.28 -10.99
N LEU A 147 13.47 14.92 -12.27
CA LEU A 147 12.30 14.75 -13.14
C LEU A 147 12.11 13.27 -13.47
N ILE A 148 11.07 12.68 -12.89
CA ILE A 148 10.74 11.26 -13.00
C ILE A 148 9.38 11.15 -13.65
N ASP A 149 9.32 10.55 -14.83
CA ASP A 149 8.08 10.30 -15.58
C ASP A 149 7.15 11.54 -15.73
N GLY A 150 7.74 12.74 -15.79
CA GLY A 150 6.99 14.01 -15.91
C GLY A 150 6.72 14.73 -14.58
N ILE A 151 7.00 14.10 -13.44
CA ILE A 151 6.88 14.69 -12.11
C ILE A 151 8.21 15.30 -11.69
N ARG A 152 8.19 16.57 -11.30
CA ARG A 152 9.37 17.30 -10.79
C ARG A 152 9.37 17.26 -9.27
N LEU A 153 10.39 16.63 -8.70
CA LEU A 153 10.58 16.52 -7.25
C LEU A 153 11.77 17.38 -6.80
N SER A 154 11.65 18.02 -5.64
CA SER A 154 12.77 18.71 -4.98
C SER A 154 13.67 17.71 -4.26
N LEU A 155 14.98 17.82 -4.46
CA LEU A 155 15.97 16.94 -3.84
C LEU A 155 15.96 17.05 -2.30
N GLU A 156 15.54 18.19 -1.76
CA GLU A 156 15.44 18.40 -0.30
C GLU A 156 14.39 17.51 0.37
N ASN A 157 13.43 17.02 -0.42
CA ASN A 157 12.37 16.13 0.05
C ASN A 157 12.63 14.67 -0.33
N VAL A 158 13.69 14.37 -1.07
CA VAL A 158 14.03 13.00 -1.44
C VAL A 158 14.70 12.32 -0.25
N LEU A 159 14.17 11.16 0.15
CA LEU A 159 14.74 10.33 1.20
C LEU A 159 15.72 9.31 0.63
N LYS A 160 15.31 8.60 -0.43
CA LYS A 160 16.07 7.48 -1.00
C LYS A 160 15.82 7.37 -2.49
N ILE A 161 16.85 6.98 -3.22
CA ILE A 161 16.81 6.74 -4.66
C ILE A 161 17.38 5.35 -4.91
N GLU A 162 16.58 4.45 -5.45
CA GLU A 162 16.97 3.10 -5.85
C GLU A 162 16.82 2.97 -7.35
N SER A 163 17.63 2.14 -8.00
CA SER A 163 17.45 1.82 -9.41
C SER A 163 17.32 0.31 -9.56
N ALA A 164 16.48 -0.12 -10.50
CA ALA A 164 16.30 -1.54 -10.80
C ALA A 164 17.51 -2.10 -11.58
N ALA A 165 18.23 -1.22 -12.27
CA ALA A 165 19.50 -1.53 -12.89
C ALA A 165 20.63 -1.34 -11.87
N ASP A 166 21.72 -2.08 -12.04
CA ASP A 166 22.84 -2.18 -11.10
C ASP A 166 23.74 -0.93 -11.01
N ILE A 167 23.17 0.23 -11.33
CA ILE A 167 23.84 1.50 -11.60
C ILE A 167 24.44 2.10 -10.32
N PHE A 168 23.91 1.73 -9.15
CA PHE A 168 24.36 2.22 -7.86
C PHE A 168 25.30 1.27 -7.12
N LYS A 169 25.77 0.19 -7.75
CA LYS A 169 26.72 -0.70 -7.08
C LYS A 169 27.96 0.07 -6.61
N LYS A 170 28.42 -0.33 -5.44
CA LYS A 170 29.70 0.04 -4.85
C LYS A 170 30.66 -1.06 -5.30
N ASP A 171 31.79 -0.72 -5.91
CA ASP A 171 32.77 -1.69 -6.43
C ASP A 171 33.42 -2.59 -5.35
N TRP A 172 33.00 -2.51 -4.09
CA TRP A 172 33.61 -3.20 -2.94
C TRP A 172 32.80 -4.41 -2.42
N GLU A 173 31.85 -4.95 -3.19
CA GLU A 173 31.36 -6.32 -2.95
C GLU A 173 32.30 -7.34 -3.59
N ASP A 174 33.55 -7.39 -3.14
CA ASP A 174 34.44 -8.54 -3.36
C ASP A 174 34.36 -9.43 -2.10
N PRO A 175 33.73 -10.62 -2.16
CA PRO A 175 33.65 -11.47 -0.98
C PRO A 175 35.00 -12.11 -0.62
N TRP A 176 35.98 -12.16 -1.54
CA TRP A 176 37.27 -12.81 -1.36
C TRP A 176 38.35 -12.29 -2.32
N SER A 177 39.13 -11.28 -1.91
CA SER A 177 40.48 -11.06 -2.47
C SER A 177 41.54 -11.22 -1.40
#